data_AF-A0A2H1EJD6-F1
#
_entry.id   AF-A0A2H1EJD6-F1
#
_cell.length_a   1.000
_cell.length_b   1.000
_cell.length_c   1.000
_cell.angle_alpha   90.00
_cell.angle_beta   90.00
_cell.angle_gamma   90.00
#
_symmetry.space_group_name_H-M   'P 1'
#
loop_
_entity.id
_entity.type
_entity.pdbx_description
1 polymer ?
#
loop_
_entity_poly.entity_id
_entity_poly.type
_entity_poly.pdbx_seq_one_letter_code
_entity_poly.pdbx_strand_id
1 'polypeptide(L)'
;MSLKKLEKAIRKKLEENDPAHDYNHIMRVLKNAKKIAKKEDVNMKVITAAVLLHDVISYPKSDPRSKKSSIESAKASRKILKNYRFTQIQIDAIADAIRDHSFSRGVTPSTIEGKILQDADRLDALGAIGIARTFSVGGAENRPFYYSKDPFCKRRFPDDKSWTVDHFYKKLLLLEKTMNTNTGRAEARKRISMMKKFLDQLKKEI
;
A
#
# COMPACT_ATOMS: atom_id res chain seq x y z
N MET A 1 -8.10 -13.27 -22.72
CA MET A 1 -9.49 -12.73 -22.65
C MET A 1 -10.04 -12.49 -21.24
N SER A 2 -9.36 -12.88 -20.14
CA SER A 2 -9.94 -12.74 -18.79
C SER A 2 -9.45 -11.55 -17.96
N LEU A 3 -8.18 -11.14 -18.06
CA LEU A 3 -7.62 -10.06 -17.23
C LEU A 3 -8.23 -8.68 -17.56
N LYS A 4 -8.42 -8.36 -18.86
CA LYS A 4 -9.10 -7.12 -19.28
C LYS A 4 -10.53 -7.02 -18.77
N LYS A 5 -11.26 -8.15 -18.70
CA LYS A 5 -12.62 -8.18 -18.13
C LYS A 5 -12.60 -7.93 -16.63
N LEU A 6 -11.64 -8.52 -15.91
CA LEU A 6 -11.43 -8.29 -14.48
C LEU A 6 -11.13 -6.81 -14.22
N GLU A 7 -10.19 -6.23 -14.96
CA GLU A 7 -9.83 -4.81 -14.85
C GLU A 7 -11.04 -3.89 -15.07
N LYS A 8 -11.85 -4.16 -16.11
CA LYS A 8 -13.09 -3.40 -16.36
C LYS A 8 -14.10 -3.52 -15.22
N ALA A 9 -14.27 -4.73 -14.66
CA ALA A 9 -15.21 -4.96 -13.57
C ALA A 9 -14.77 -4.26 -12.27
N ILE A 10 -13.47 -4.32 -11.95
CA ILE A 10 -12.91 -3.65 -10.77
C ILE A 10 -12.94 -2.13 -10.94
N ARG A 11 -12.60 -1.62 -12.12
CA ARG A 11 -12.71 -0.19 -12.41
C ARG A 11 -14.14 0.30 -12.18
N LYS A 12 -15.14 -0.36 -12.76
CA LYS A 12 -16.55 0.00 -12.57
C LYS A 12 -16.94 0.01 -11.08
N LYS A 13 -16.58 -1.05 -10.34
CA LYS A 13 -16.89 -1.17 -8.91
C LYS A 13 -16.27 -0.05 -8.06
N LEU A 14 -15.10 0.43 -8.43
CA LEU A 14 -14.39 1.48 -7.67
C LEU A 14 -14.81 2.89 -8.08
N GLU A 15 -15.18 3.11 -9.34
CA GLU A 15 -15.74 4.39 -9.81
C GLU A 15 -17.12 4.68 -9.19
N GLU A 16 -17.89 3.66 -8.83
CA GLU A 16 -19.19 3.79 -8.15
C GLU A 16 -19.07 4.21 -6.67
N ASN A 17 -17.85 4.25 -6.10
CA ASN A 17 -17.59 4.36 -4.65
C ASN A 17 -16.92 5.68 -4.19
N ASP A 18 -17.02 6.78 -4.96
CA ASP A 18 -16.45 8.14 -4.73
C ASP A 18 -15.17 8.45 -5.57
N PRO A 19 -15.10 9.60 -6.28
CA PRO A 19 -13.98 10.00 -7.13
C PRO A 19 -12.61 10.19 -6.44
N ALA A 20 -12.54 10.33 -5.12
CA ALA A 20 -11.29 10.64 -4.42
C ALA A 20 -10.48 9.41 -3.95
N HIS A 21 -11.05 8.21 -3.93
CA HIS A 21 -10.42 7.08 -3.23
C HIS A 21 -10.39 5.77 -4.05
N ASP A 22 -9.26 5.07 -3.92
CA ASP A 22 -8.96 3.70 -4.33
C ASP A 22 -8.60 3.36 -5.79
N TYR A 23 -9.33 3.77 -6.84
CA TYR A 23 -8.93 3.35 -8.21
C TYR A 23 -7.57 3.92 -8.63
N ASN A 24 -7.36 5.21 -8.39
CA ASN A 24 -6.07 5.86 -8.66
C ASN A 24 -4.93 5.27 -7.83
N HIS A 25 -5.22 4.81 -6.61
CA HIS A 25 -4.25 4.08 -5.79
C HIS A 25 -3.86 2.75 -6.45
N ILE A 26 -4.85 1.93 -6.84
CA ILE A 26 -4.60 0.66 -7.54
C ILE A 26 -3.76 0.86 -8.81
N MET A 27 -4.02 1.92 -9.58
CA MET A 27 -3.26 2.20 -10.80
C MET A 27 -1.81 2.61 -10.51
N ARG A 28 -1.55 3.37 -9.45
CA ARG A 28 -0.17 3.68 -9.02
C ARG A 28 0.54 2.45 -8.48
N VAL A 29 -0.14 1.60 -7.70
CA VAL A 29 0.40 0.31 -7.25
C VAL A 29 0.72 -0.57 -8.45
N LEU A 30 -0.16 -0.66 -9.45
CA LEU A 30 0.09 -1.44 -10.67
C LEU A 30 1.28 -0.90 -11.46
N LYS A 31 1.44 0.42 -11.53
CA LYS A 31 2.62 1.06 -12.15
C LYS A 31 3.90 0.69 -11.40
N ASN A 32 3.90 0.72 -10.07
CA ASN A 32 5.04 0.31 -9.25
C ASN A 32 5.34 -1.19 -9.45
N ALA A 33 4.33 -2.05 -9.40
CA ALA A 33 4.45 -3.50 -9.58
C ALA A 33 5.05 -3.85 -10.95
N LYS A 34 4.55 -3.22 -12.03
CA LYS A 34 5.11 -3.37 -13.38
C LYS A 34 6.56 -2.92 -13.45
N LYS A 35 6.94 -1.85 -12.74
CA LYS A 35 8.33 -1.36 -12.72
C LYS A 35 9.25 -2.36 -12.03
N ILE A 36 8.82 -2.93 -10.91
CA ILE A 36 9.59 -3.94 -10.16
C ILE A 36 9.72 -5.22 -10.99
N ALA A 37 8.61 -5.73 -11.52
CA ALA A 37 8.55 -6.97 -12.28
C ALA A 37 9.42 -7.00 -13.54
N LYS A 38 9.82 -5.85 -14.11
CA LYS A 38 10.73 -5.80 -15.27
C LYS A 38 12.10 -6.45 -15.02
N LYS A 39 12.51 -6.62 -13.76
CA LYS A 39 13.80 -7.20 -13.37
C LYS A 39 13.65 -8.56 -12.69
N GLU A 40 12.47 -9.14 -12.69
CA GLU A 40 12.13 -10.36 -11.96
C GLU A 40 11.48 -11.35 -12.95
N ASP A 41 11.74 -12.64 -12.80
CA ASP A 41 11.04 -13.68 -13.58
C ASP A 41 9.74 -14.06 -12.90
N VAL A 42 8.63 -13.47 -13.36
CA VAL A 42 7.34 -13.49 -12.65
C VAL A 42 6.14 -13.63 -13.57
N ASN A 43 5.04 -14.14 -13.01
CA ASN A 43 3.78 -14.17 -13.72
C ASN A 43 3.02 -12.83 -13.62
N MET A 44 3.14 -11.99 -14.65
CA MET A 44 2.45 -10.68 -14.70
C MET A 44 0.93 -10.77 -14.60
N LYS A 45 0.31 -11.89 -15.00
CA LYS A 45 -1.15 -12.11 -14.86
C LYS A 45 -1.54 -12.22 -13.39
N VAL A 46 -0.74 -12.94 -12.59
CA VAL A 46 -0.91 -13.12 -11.14
C VAL A 46 -0.71 -11.77 -10.43
N ILE A 47 0.39 -11.07 -10.70
CA ILE A 47 0.68 -9.76 -10.10
C ILE A 47 -0.45 -8.77 -10.39
N THR A 48 -0.87 -8.66 -11.65
CA THR A 48 -1.91 -7.71 -12.04
C THR A 48 -3.24 -8.01 -11.34
N ALA A 49 -3.64 -9.28 -11.28
CA ALA A 49 -4.86 -9.68 -10.59
C ALA A 49 -4.78 -9.43 -9.08
N ALA A 50 -3.63 -9.70 -8.46
CA ALA A 50 -3.40 -9.45 -7.05
C ALA A 50 -3.49 -7.94 -6.73
N VAL A 51 -2.85 -7.09 -7.53
CA VAL A 51 -2.93 -5.62 -7.40
C VAL A 51 -4.36 -5.11 -7.58
N LEU A 52 -5.10 -5.59 -8.56
CA LEU A 52 -6.49 -5.14 -8.79
C LEU A 52 -7.43 -5.52 -7.63
N LEU A 53 -7.09 -6.52 -6.83
CA LEU A 53 -7.99 -7.10 -5.83
C LEU A 53 -7.51 -6.91 -4.38
N HIS A 54 -6.31 -6.38 -4.14
CA HIS A 54 -5.72 -6.38 -2.80
C HIS A 54 -6.54 -5.59 -1.76
N ASP A 55 -7.19 -4.53 -2.19
CA ASP A 55 -8.05 -3.66 -1.36
C ASP A 55 -9.52 -3.69 -1.81
N VAL A 56 -9.98 -4.79 -2.42
CA VAL A 56 -11.40 -4.96 -2.83
C VAL A 56 -12.38 -4.94 -1.65
N ILE A 57 -11.88 -5.26 -0.45
CA ILE A 57 -12.53 -4.99 0.84
C ILE A 57 -11.57 -4.13 1.66
N SER A 58 -11.98 -2.89 1.93
CA SER A 58 -11.22 -1.92 2.72
C SER A 58 -12.13 -1.32 3.80
N TYR A 59 -11.58 -1.15 4.99
CA TYR A 59 -12.24 -0.47 6.11
C TYR A 59 -11.45 0.79 6.47
N PRO A 60 -12.11 1.83 7.01
CA PRO A 60 -11.42 2.99 7.58
C PRO A 60 -10.34 2.56 8.57
N LYS A 61 -9.21 3.27 8.63
CA LYS A 61 -8.07 2.87 9.48
C LYS A 61 -8.38 2.93 10.98
N SER A 62 -9.34 3.76 11.38
CA SER A 62 -9.89 3.82 12.74
C SER A 62 -10.76 2.62 13.11
N ASP A 63 -11.27 1.86 12.15
CA ASP A 63 -12.14 0.70 12.39
C ASP A 63 -11.31 -0.52 12.84
N PRO A 64 -11.67 -1.23 13.94
CA PRO A 64 -11.00 -2.46 14.35
C PRO A 64 -10.94 -3.54 13.27
N ARG A 65 -11.91 -3.55 12.34
CA ARG A 65 -11.99 -4.46 11.19
C ARG A 65 -10.91 -4.20 10.14
N SER A 66 -10.25 -3.03 10.15
CA SER A 66 -9.15 -2.71 9.23
C SER A 66 -7.99 -3.73 9.27
N LYS A 67 -7.81 -4.42 10.40
CA LYS A 67 -6.84 -5.53 10.53
C LYS A 67 -7.21 -6.78 9.72
N LYS A 68 -8.49 -6.92 9.35
CA LYS A 68 -9.03 -8.05 8.58
C LYS A 68 -9.16 -7.76 7.08
N SER A 69 -8.98 -6.51 6.64
CA SER A 69 -9.15 -6.11 5.23
C SER A 69 -8.39 -6.99 4.25
N SER A 70 -7.09 -7.23 4.46
CA SER A 70 -6.28 -8.09 3.58
C SER A 70 -6.75 -9.55 3.55
N ILE A 71 -7.17 -10.10 4.69
CA ILE A 71 -7.70 -11.46 4.80
C ILE A 71 -9.05 -11.57 4.09
N GLU A 72 -9.91 -10.58 4.23
CA GLU A 72 -11.23 -10.56 3.60
C GLU A 72 -11.14 -10.30 2.10
N SER A 73 -10.26 -9.40 1.67
CA SER A 73 -9.90 -9.20 0.25
C SER A 73 -9.37 -10.49 -0.37
N ALA A 74 -8.54 -11.25 0.34
CA ALA A 74 -8.06 -12.55 -0.13
C ALA A 74 -9.20 -13.58 -0.26
N LYS A 75 -10.15 -13.60 0.66
CA LYS A 75 -11.35 -14.47 0.56
C LYS A 75 -12.25 -14.05 -0.60
N ALA A 76 -12.44 -12.75 -0.80
CA ALA A 76 -13.23 -12.20 -1.89
C ALA A 76 -12.58 -12.48 -3.26
N SER A 77 -11.25 -12.32 -3.36
CA SER A 77 -10.52 -12.55 -4.61
C SER A 77 -10.68 -13.99 -5.09
N ARG A 78 -10.65 -14.99 -4.19
CA ARG A 78 -10.92 -16.40 -4.53
C ARG A 78 -12.27 -16.59 -5.20
N LYS A 79 -13.32 -15.92 -4.71
CA LYS A 79 -14.67 -15.99 -5.29
C LYS A 79 -14.72 -15.29 -6.65
N ILE A 80 -14.13 -14.11 -6.75
CA ILE A 80 -14.13 -13.30 -7.97
C ILE A 80 -13.40 -14.05 -9.10
N LEU A 81 -12.18 -14.55 -8.84
CA LEU A 81 -11.29 -15.11 -9.86
C LEU A 81 -11.78 -16.40 -10.51
N LYS A 82 -12.68 -17.15 -9.84
CA LYS A 82 -13.36 -18.32 -10.44
C LYS A 82 -14.06 -17.99 -11.76
N ASN A 83 -14.52 -16.75 -11.92
CA ASN A 83 -15.22 -16.29 -13.13
C ASN A 83 -14.27 -15.79 -14.24
N TYR A 84 -12.94 -15.77 -14.02
CA TYR A 84 -11.97 -15.13 -14.91
C TYR A 84 -10.86 -16.06 -15.42
N ARG A 85 -11.14 -17.36 -15.64
CA ARG A 85 -10.19 -18.32 -16.24
C ARG A 85 -8.79 -18.28 -15.59
N PHE A 86 -8.75 -18.29 -14.26
CA PHE A 86 -7.53 -18.52 -13.49
C PHE A 86 -7.51 -19.99 -13.07
N THR A 87 -6.35 -20.63 -13.11
CA THR A 87 -6.19 -21.97 -12.54
C THR A 87 -6.26 -21.90 -11.02
N GLN A 88 -6.58 -23.01 -10.35
CA GLN A 88 -6.64 -23.03 -8.88
C GLN A 88 -5.32 -22.57 -8.25
N ILE A 89 -4.18 -23.02 -8.80
CA ILE A 89 -2.82 -22.60 -8.39
C ILE A 89 -2.66 -21.08 -8.50
N GLN A 90 -3.13 -20.47 -9.60
CA GLN A 90 -3.08 -19.00 -9.75
C GLN A 90 -3.96 -18.29 -8.73
N ILE A 91 -5.18 -18.80 -8.49
CA ILE A 91 -6.11 -18.23 -7.52
C ILE A 91 -5.50 -18.26 -6.11
N ASP A 92 -4.88 -19.38 -5.73
CA ASP A 92 -4.24 -19.55 -4.43
C ASP A 92 -3.07 -18.59 -4.27
N ALA A 93 -2.19 -18.50 -5.27
CA ALA A 93 -1.07 -17.56 -5.27
C ALA A 93 -1.51 -16.09 -5.18
N ILE A 94 -2.57 -15.71 -5.90
CA ILE A 94 -3.13 -14.35 -5.85
C ILE A 94 -3.71 -14.07 -4.47
N ALA A 95 -4.51 -14.98 -3.92
CA ALA A 95 -5.14 -14.79 -2.63
C ALA A 95 -4.11 -14.71 -1.50
N ASP A 96 -3.05 -15.51 -1.54
CA ASP A 96 -1.99 -15.48 -0.54
C ASP A 96 -1.15 -14.20 -0.64
N ALA A 97 -0.83 -13.75 -1.86
CA ALA A 97 -0.22 -12.44 -2.08
C ALA A 97 -1.07 -11.32 -1.47
N ILE A 98 -2.38 -11.31 -1.70
CA ILE A 98 -3.31 -10.32 -1.14
C ILE A 98 -3.38 -10.43 0.39
N ARG A 99 -3.42 -11.64 0.95
CA ARG A 99 -3.49 -11.83 2.40
C ARG A 99 -2.25 -11.27 3.10
N ASP A 100 -1.08 -11.46 2.50
CA ASP A 100 0.20 -11.23 3.17
C ASP A 100 0.83 -9.86 2.83
N HIS A 101 0.27 -9.09 1.88
CA HIS A 101 0.87 -7.80 1.47
C HIS A 101 0.83 -6.71 2.57
N SER A 102 -0.26 -6.64 3.34
CA SER A 102 -0.52 -5.47 4.20
C SER A 102 0.53 -5.28 5.29
N PHE A 103 0.92 -4.03 5.57
CA PHE A 103 1.90 -3.71 6.62
C PHE A 103 1.46 -4.21 8.01
N SER A 104 0.17 -4.08 8.33
CA SER A 104 -0.42 -4.49 9.62
C SER A 104 -0.32 -6.00 9.86
N ARG A 105 -0.20 -6.81 8.80
CA ARG A 105 -0.03 -8.26 8.91
C ARG A 105 1.35 -8.63 9.45
N GLY A 106 2.37 -7.81 9.20
CA GLY A 106 3.75 -8.04 9.65
C GLY A 106 4.42 -9.27 9.04
N VAL A 107 3.90 -9.80 7.92
CA VAL A 107 4.41 -11.01 7.26
C VAL A 107 5.14 -10.63 5.97
N THR A 108 6.18 -11.40 5.66
CA THR A 108 6.85 -11.36 4.36
C THR A 108 6.22 -12.43 3.46
N PRO A 109 5.65 -12.08 2.30
CA PRO A 109 5.09 -13.06 1.37
C PRO A 109 6.16 -14.07 0.93
N SER A 110 5.76 -15.33 0.78
CA SER A 110 6.67 -16.41 0.36
C SER A 110 7.01 -16.34 -1.14
N THR A 111 6.04 -15.93 -1.96
CA THR A 111 6.19 -15.85 -3.43
C THR A 111 6.80 -14.54 -3.89
N ILE A 112 7.47 -14.57 -5.05
CA ILE A 112 8.01 -13.35 -5.66
C ILE A 112 6.89 -12.38 -6.07
N GLU A 113 5.75 -12.88 -6.56
CA GLU A 113 4.59 -12.03 -6.88
C GLU A 113 4.00 -11.33 -5.65
N GLY A 114 3.94 -12.04 -4.50
CA GLY A 114 3.51 -11.45 -3.24
C GLY A 114 4.47 -10.37 -2.75
N LYS A 115 5.78 -10.63 -2.83
CA LYS A 115 6.83 -9.64 -2.52
C LYS A 115 6.73 -8.40 -3.39
N ILE A 116 6.45 -8.57 -4.69
CA ILE A 116 6.25 -7.46 -5.63
C ILE A 116 5.00 -6.66 -5.29
N LEU A 117 3.87 -7.33 -5.00
CA LEU A 117 2.64 -6.64 -4.57
C LEU A 117 2.89 -5.81 -3.31
N GLN A 118 3.53 -6.42 -2.30
CA GLN A 118 3.83 -5.77 -1.04
C GLN A 118 4.75 -4.56 -1.22
N ASP A 119 5.82 -4.68 -2.01
CA ASP A 119 6.70 -3.55 -2.32
C ASP A 119 5.96 -2.46 -3.10
N ALA A 120 5.17 -2.83 -4.09
CA ALA A 120 4.43 -1.90 -4.94
C ALA A 120 3.41 -1.06 -4.15
N ASP A 121 2.69 -1.68 -3.22
CA ASP A 121 1.76 -1.03 -2.30
C ASP A 121 2.51 -0.10 -1.32
N ARG A 122 3.55 -0.61 -0.66
CA ARG A 122 4.38 0.18 0.26
C ARG A 122 5.01 1.40 -0.42
N LEU A 123 5.40 1.29 -1.68
CA LEU A 123 5.91 2.42 -2.46
C LEU A 123 4.87 3.53 -2.63
N ASP A 124 3.58 3.22 -2.74
CA ASP A 124 2.51 4.23 -2.85
C ASP A 124 2.30 5.02 -1.56
N ALA A 125 2.72 4.46 -0.42
CA ALA A 125 2.76 5.16 0.87
C ALA A 125 3.98 6.09 1.03
N LEU A 126 4.89 6.16 0.05
CA LEU A 126 6.13 6.94 0.10
C LEU A 126 6.14 8.10 -0.89
N GLY A 127 7.04 9.07 -0.67
CA GLY A 127 7.25 10.22 -1.55
C GLY A 127 6.10 11.23 -1.48
N ALA A 128 5.90 12.02 -2.54
CA ALA A 128 4.92 13.10 -2.57
C ALA A 128 3.49 12.62 -2.28
N ILE A 129 3.09 11.50 -2.90
CA ILE A 129 1.79 10.88 -2.64
C ILE A 129 1.69 10.41 -1.19
N GLY A 130 2.76 9.81 -0.65
CA GLY A 130 2.81 9.41 0.75
C GLY A 130 2.64 10.58 1.73
N ILE A 131 3.28 11.72 1.45
CA ILE A 131 3.12 12.95 2.25
C ILE A 131 1.66 13.40 2.22
N ALA A 132 1.09 13.60 1.02
CA ALA A 132 -0.29 14.04 0.86
C ALA A 132 -1.27 13.11 1.59
N ARG A 133 -1.15 11.79 1.39
CA ARG A 133 -2.00 10.79 2.07
C ARG A 133 -1.88 10.83 3.58
N THR A 134 -0.67 11.04 4.11
CA THR A 134 -0.45 11.09 5.57
C THR A 134 -1.23 12.23 6.20
N PHE A 135 -1.19 13.43 5.60
CA PHE A 135 -1.94 14.58 6.11
C PHE A 135 -3.45 14.52 5.79
N SER A 136 -3.86 13.95 4.64
CA SER A 136 -5.27 13.71 4.35
C SER A 136 -5.91 12.76 5.36
N VAL A 137 -5.23 11.65 5.71
CA VAL A 137 -5.71 10.72 6.75
C VAL A 137 -5.69 11.39 8.12
N GLY A 138 -4.63 12.12 8.46
CA GLY A 138 -4.56 12.89 9.71
C GLY A 138 -5.73 13.86 9.85
N GLY A 139 -6.06 14.60 8.79
CA GLY A 139 -7.22 15.50 8.76
C GLY A 139 -8.56 14.77 8.91
N ALA A 140 -8.76 13.66 8.18
CA ALA A 140 -9.99 12.86 8.27
C ALA A 140 -10.18 12.24 9.67
N GLU A 141 -9.11 11.99 10.41
CA GLU A 141 -9.13 11.46 11.77
C GLU A 141 -9.06 12.56 12.86
N ASN A 142 -9.20 13.84 12.50
CA ASN A 142 -9.06 14.99 13.42
C ASN A 142 -7.76 14.96 14.24
N ARG A 143 -6.69 14.46 13.64
CA ARG A 143 -5.39 14.33 14.28
C ARG A 143 -4.55 15.58 14.05
N PRO A 144 -4.01 16.21 15.11
CA PRO A 144 -3.07 17.32 14.96
C PRO A 144 -1.87 16.96 14.08
N PHE A 145 -1.26 17.98 13.46
CA PHE A 145 -0.11 17.79 12.59
C PHE A 145 1.08 17.21 13.36
N TYR A 146 1.42 17.80 14.50
CA TYR A 146 2.58 17.41 15.30
C TYR A 146 2.38 17.74 16.78
N TYR A 147 3.24 17.17 17.63
CA TYR A 147 3.31 17.53 19.05
C TYR A 147 4.18 18.77 19.25
N SER A 148 3.63 19.86 19.80
CA SER A 148 4.32 21.15 19.87
C SER A 148 5.66 21.14 20.61
N LYS A 149 5.83 20.31 21.66
CA LYS A 149 7.08 20.26 22.44
C LYS A 149 8.18 19.38 21.81
N ASP A 150 7.80 18.43 20.96
CA ASP A 150 8.74 17.58 20.22
C ASP A 150 8.11 17.09 18.90
N PRO A 151 8.05 17.95 17.87
CA PRO A 151 7.37 17.65 16.61
C PRO A 151 7.98 16.48 15.83
N PHE A 152 9.25 16.15 16.10
CA PHE A 152 10.05 15.21 15.31
C PHE A 152 10.57 14.02 16.12
N CYS A 153 9.95 13.75 17.27
CA CYS A 153 10.25 12.58 18.11
C CYS A 153 11.73 12.45 18.51
N LYS A 154 12.40 13.56 18.86
CA LYS A 154 13.81 13.53 19.27
C LYS A 154 14.02 12.94 20.67
N ARG A 155 13.03 13.09 21.56
CA ARG A 155 13.13 12.72 22.98
C ARG A 155 12.03 11.74 23.42
N ARG A 156 11.22 11.25 22.48
CA ARG A 156 10.08 10.37 22.75
C ARG A 156 9.88 9.36 21.63
N PHE A 157 9.14 8.31 21.93
CA PHE A 157 8.68 7.38 20.89
C PHE A 157 7.57 8.03 20.03
N PRO A 158 7.53 7.72 18.72
CA PRO A 158 6.47 8.19 17.84
C PRO A 158 5.10 7.59 18.20
N ASP A 159 4.09 8.45 18.34
CA ASP A 159 2.69 8.10 18.52
C ASP A 159 1.86 8.62 17.34
N ASP A 160 1.82 7.79 16.30
CA ASP A 160 1.01 8.02 15.11
C ASP A 160 -0.49 7.77 15.32
N LYS A 161 -1.00 7.72 16.55
CA LYS A 161 -2.44 7.85 16.82
C LYS A 161 -2.80 9.28 17.24
N SER A 162 -1.89 9.93 17.96
CA SER A 162 -2.07 11.28 18.48
C SER A 162 -1.55 12.36 17.53
N TRP A 163 -0.49 12.10 16.75
CA TRP A 163 0.13 13.10 15.87
C TRP A 163 0.45 12.60 14.47
N THR A 164 0.24 13.44 13.46
CA THR A 164 0.36 13.04 12.05
C THR A 164 1.82 12.88 11.60
N VAL A 165 2.71 13.81 11.97
CA VAL A 165 4.16 13.76 11.65
C VAL A 165 4.83 12.52 12.23
N ASP A 166 4.37 12.03 13.38
CA ASP A 166 4.88 10.82 14.00
C ASP A 166 4.77 9.58 13.11
N HIS A 167 3.79 9.54 12.19
CA HIS A 167 3.63 8.43 11.25
C HIS A 167 4.85 8.26 10.33
N PHE A 168 5.54 9.35 10.00
CA PHE A 168 6.79 9.30 9.23
C PHE A 168 7.83 8.47 9.97
N TYR A 169 8.02 8.72 11.27
CA TYR A 169 9.03 8.06 12.09
C TYR A 169 8.62 6.65 12.52
N LYS A 170 7.35 6.45 12.83
CA LYS A 170 6.83 5.14 13.27
C LYS A 170 6.83 4.12 12.14
N LYS A 171 6.60 4.55 10.89
CA LYS A 171 6.37 3.66 9.76
C LYS A 171 7.12 4.06 8.50
N LEU A 172 6.83 5.23 7.92
CA LEU A 172 7.18 5.52 6.52
C LEU A 172 8.70 5.49 6.28
N LEU A 173 9.48 6.11 7.17
CA LEU A 173 10.94 6.16 7.06
C LEU A 173 11.62 4.80 7.30
N LEU A 174 10.89 3.81 7.82
CA LEU A 174 11.39 2.46 8.05
C LEU A 174 11.14 1.53 6.84
N LEU A 175 10.26 1.93 5.91
CA LEU A 175 9.80 1.06 4.83
C LEU A 175 10.90 0.66 3.84
N GLU A 176 11.94 1.47 3.61
CA GLU A 176 13.06 1.07 2.75
C GLU A 176 13.73 -0.21 3.25
N LYS A 177 13.90 -0.36 4.57
CA LYS A 177 14.57 -1.53 5.16
C LYS A 177 13.76 -2.81 4.96
N THR A 178 12.43 -2.68 4.92
CA THR A 178 11.51 -3.81 4.82
C THR A 178 11.08 -4.13 3.38
N MET A 179 11.57 -3.41 2.37
CA MET A 179 11.36 -3.77 0.96
C MET A 179 11.95 -5.14 0.65
N ASN A 180 11.28 -5.89 -0.21
CA ASN A 180 11.63 -7.27 -0.55
C ASN A 180 12.57 -7.34 -1.76
N THR A 181 12.34 -6.51 -2.77
CA THR A 181 13.06 -6.51 -4.04
C THR A 181 14.12 -5.40 -4.08
N ASN A 182 15.19 -5.63 -4.85
CA ASN A 182 16.23 -4.62 -5.04
C ASN A 182 15.68 -3.36 -5.73
N THR A 183 14.78 -3.55 -6.71
CA THR A 183 14.11 -2.45 -7.40
C THR A 183 13.18 -1.66 -6.47
N GLY A 184 12.40 -2.36 -5.64
CA GLY A 184 11.54 -1.75 -4.63
C GLY A 184 12.33 -0.93 -3.63
N ARG A 185 13.43 -1.49 -3.10
CA ARG A 185 14.33 -0.80 -2.17
C ARG A 185 14.96 0.46 -2.77
N ALA A 186 15.45 0.39 -4.01
CA ALA A 186 16.05 1.53 -4.69
C ALA A 186 15.04 2.66 -4.93
N GLU A 187 13.79 2.33 -5.29
CA GLU A 187 12.72 3.31 -5.45
C GLU A 187 12.28 3.91 -4.10
N ALA A 188 12.18 3.08 -3.06
CA ALA A 188 11.83 3.52 -1.71
C ALA A 188 12.83 4.55 -1.18
N ARG A 189 14.13 4.31 -1.38
CA ARG A 189 15.20 5.25 -1.00
C ARG A 189 15.02 6.63 -1.61
N LYS A 190 14.71 6.69 -2.93
CA LYS A 190 14.47 7.96 -3.63
C LYS A 190 13.27 8.71 -3.05
N ARG A 191 12.17 8.00 -2.78
CA ARG A 191 10.94 8.57 -2.22
C ARG A 191 11.11 9.01 -0.77
N ILE A 192 11.85 8.24 0.04
CA ILE A 192 12.19 8.61 1.43
C ILE A 192 13.11 9.83 1.46
N SER A 193 14.07 9.95 0.53
CA SER A 193 14.91 11.15 0.43
C SER A 193 14.08 12.42 0.24
N MET A 194 13.04 12.38 -0.59
CA MET A 194 12.08 13.48 -0.73
C MET A 194 11.32 13.76 0.58
N MET A 195 10.83 12.71 1.26
CA MET A 195 10.12 12.87 2.54
C MET A 195 11.01 13.51 3.62
N LYS A 196 12.29 13.15 3.67
CA LYS A 196 13.25 13.79 4.57
C LYS A 196 13.42 15.27 4.26
N LYS A 197 13.54 15.65 2.97
CA LYS A 197 13.59 17.07 2.57
C LYS A 197 12.33 17.83 2.99
N PHE A 198 11.15 17.22 2.87
CA PHE A 198 9.91 17.79 3.36
C PHE A 198 9.94 18.01 4.88
N LEU A 199 10.36 17.02 5.66
CA LEU A 199 10.48 17.14 7.12
C LEU A 199 11.52 18.19 7.54
N ASP A 200 12.65 18.27 6.83
CA ASP A 200 13.67 19.28 7.07
C ASP A 200 13.16 20.69 6.80
N GLN A 201 12.31 20.86 5.78
CA GLN A 201 11.67 22.14 5.47
C GLN A 201 10.60 22.49 6.50
N LEU A 202 9.73 21.54 6.86
CA LEU A 202 8.74 21.71 7.92
C LEU A 202 9.39 22.15 9.23
N LYS A 203 10.55 21.58 9.59
CA LYS A 203 11.32 21.96 10.78
C LYS A 203 11.83 23.40 10.77
N LYS A 204 11.96 24.05 9.62
CA LYS A 204 12.36 25.46 9.53
C LYS A 204 11.18 26.41 9.68
N GLU A 205 9.98 25.92 9.42
CA GLU A 205 8.73 26.70 9.44
C GLU A 205 8.05 26.70 10.82
N ILE A 206 8.42 25.76 11.69
CA ILE A 206 7.88 25.58 13.05
C ILE A 206 8.99 25.63 14.10
#